data_AF-A0A3M8Q4S3-F1
#
_entry.id   AF-A0A3M8Q4S3-F1
#
_cell.length_a   1.000
_cell.length_b   1.000
_cell.length_c   1.000
_cell.angle_alpha   90.00
_cell.angle_beta   90.00
_cell.angle_gamma   90.00
#
_symmetry.space_group_name_H-M   'P 1'
#
loop_
_entity.id
_entity.type
_entity.pdbx_description
1 polymer ?
#
loop_
_entity_poly.entity_id
_entity_poly.type
_entity_poly.pdbx_seq_one_letter_code
_entity_poly.pdbx_strand_id
1 'polypeptide(L)'
;MLSNTVLAECLDPDAKAAADKSAQQYVGGKTFKTARVLKKHLPSKRKEVASYVYVKADDLYYTVYALVNSQCNAAIIKRTYGKH
;
A
#
# COMPACT_ATOMS: atom_id res chain seq x y z
N MET A 1 34.25 -3.71 -6.23
CA MET A 1 33.15 -2.92 -6.83
C MET A 1 31.84 -3.39 -6.21
N LEU A 2 31.18 -2.54 -5.43
CA LEU A 2 29.81 -2.84 -4.95
C LEU A 2 28.89 -2.69 -6.16
N SER A 3 28.40 -3.81 -6.67
CA SER A 3 27.41 -3.83 -7.74
C SER A 3 26.15 -3.15 -7.22
N ASN A 4 25.92 -1.90 -7.64
CA ASN A 4 24.64 -1.24 -7.47
C ASN A 4 23.64 -2.02 -8.33
N THR A 5 23.04 -3.06 -7.76
CA THR A 5 21.79 -3.60 -8.28
C THR A 5 20.77 -2.48 -8.12
N VAL A 6 20.64 -1.65 -9.15
CA VAL A 6 19.52 -0.74 -9.32
C VAL A 6 18.32 -1.65 -9.51
N LEU A 7 17.74 -2.13 -8.42
CA LEU A 7 16.44 -2.77 -8.47
C LEU A 7 15.51 -1.73 -9.08
N ALA A 8 14.94 -2.10 -10.23
CA ALA A 8 13.93 -1.30 -10.88
C ALA A 8 12.86 -0.94 -9.84
N GLU A 9 12.44 0.31 -9.86
CA GLU A 9 11.39 0.78 -8.96
C GLU A 9 10.10 0.01 -9.24
N CYS A 10 9.42 -0.46 -8.20
CA CYS A 10 8.12 -1.11 -8.34
C CYS A 10 7.16 -0.17 -9.08
N LEU A 11 6.55 -0.62 -10.17
CA LEU A 11 5.66 0.22 -10.98
C LEU A 11 4.44 0.64 -10.16
N ASP A 12 3.83 1.77 -10.50
CA ASP A 12 2.65 2.27 -9.79
C ASP A 12 1.49 1.26 -9.72
N PRO A 13 1.15 0.51 -10.80
CA PRO A 13 0.12 -0.52 -10.73
C PRO A 13 0.46 -1.65 -9.75
N ASP A 14 1.70 -2.13 -9.78
CA ASP A 14 2.17 -3.22 -8.91
C ASP A 14 2.21 -2.78 -7.45
N ALA A 15 2.65 -1.54 -7.19
CA ALA A 15 2.67 -0.98 -5.86
C ALA A 15 1.26 -0.81 -5.28
N LYS A 16 0.30 -0.40 -6.12
CA LYS A 16 -1.12 -0.34 -5.74
C LYS A 16 -1.67 -1.72 -5.42
N ALA A 17 -1.42 -2.72 -6.28
CA ALA A 17 -1.88 -4.08 -6.07
C ALA A 17 -1.28 -4.73 -4.80
N ALA A 18 0.01 -4.52 -4.54
CA ALA A 18 0.67 -5.00 -3.34
C ALA A 18 0.12 -4.35 -2.06
N ALA A 19 -0.11 -3.03 -2.08
CA ALA A 19 -0.71 -2.31 -0.98
C ALA A 19 -2.16 -2.76 -0.74
N ASP A 20 -2.97 -2.92 -1.79
CA ASP A 20 -4.36 -3.36 -1.70
C ASP A 20 -4.47 -4.78 -1.13
N LYS A 21 -3.61 -5.70 -1.56
CA LYS A 21 -3.55 -7.06 -1.00
C LYS A 21 -3.21 -7.03 0.49
N SER A 22 -2.17 -6.29 0.87
CA SER A 22 -1.74 -6.18 2.26
C SER A 22 -2.82 -5.51 3.13
N ALA A 23 -3.48 -4.48 2.62
CA ALA A 23 -4.55 -3.77 3.32
C ALA A 23 -5.78 -4.65 3.57
N GLN A 24 -6.22 -5.41 2.57
CA GLN A 24 -7.34 -6.36 2.72
C GLN A 24 -7.05 -7.40 3.79
N GLN A 25 -5.83 -7.95 3.81
CA GLN A 25 -5.38 -8.89 4.84
C GLN A 25 -5.30 -8.24 6.22
N TYR A 26 -4.85 -6.98 6.30
CA TYR A 26 -4.65 -6.27 7.56
C TYR A 26 -5.96 -5.91 8.29
N VAL A 27 -7.01 -5.51 7.55
CA VAL A 27 -8.31 -5.12 8.16
C VAL A 27 -9.43 -6.14 7.92
N GLY A 28 -9.21 -7.21 7.16
CA GLY A 28 -10.22 -8.24 6.92
C GLY A 28 -11.38 -7.81 6.01
N GLY A 29 -11.14 -6.89 5.08
CA GLY A 29 -12.18 -6.33 4.20
C GLY A 29 -11.88 -6.47 2.71
N LYS A 30 -12.67 -5.80 1.88
CA LYS A 30 -12.50 -5.73 0.41
C LYS A 30 -12.20 -4.31 -0.04
N THR A 31 -11.33 -4.17 -1.02
CA THR A 31 -11.09 -2.85 -1.63
C THR A 31 -12.31 -2.40 -2.42
N PHE A 32 -12.76 -1.17 -2.21
CA PHE A 32 -13.91 -0.58 -2.91
C PHE A 32 -13.52 0.53 -3.89
N LYS A 33 -12.25 0.97 -3.84
CA LYS A 33 -11.68 2.01 -4.69
C LYS A 33 -10.22 1.70 -4.97
N THR A 34 -9.75 2.05 -6.17
CA THR A 34 -8.36 1.90 -6.57
C THR A 34 -7.40 2.63 -5.64
N ALA A 35 -6.33 1.95 -5.23
CA ALA A 35 -5.26 2.56 -4.44
C ALA A 35 -4.57 3.74 -5.14
N ARG A 36 -4.00 4.64 -4.32
CA ARG A 36 -3.31 5.85 -4.75
C ARG A 36 -1.88 5.89 -4.23
N VAL A 37 -0.91 6.08 -5.12
CA VAL A 37 0.46 6.44 -4.74
C VAL A 37 0.43 7.90 -4.27
N LEU A 38 0.81 8.14 -3.02
CA LEU A 38 0.80 9.46 -2.39
C LEU A 38 2.15 10.15 -2.45
N LYS A 39 3.22 9.38 -2.26
CA LYS A 39 4.57 9.90 -2.14
C LYS A 39 5.60 8.88 -2.61
N LYS A 40 6.70 9.39 -3.16
CA LYS A 40 7.94 8.64 -3.37
C LYS A 40 9.01 9.17 -2.42
N HIS A 41 9.62 8.29 -1.64
CA HIS A 41 10.69 8.62 -0.72
C HIS A 41 12.04 8.47 -1.41
N LEU A 42 12.86 9.53 -1.39
CA LEU A 42 14.23 9.49 -1.90
C LEU A 42 15.23 9.45 -0.72
N PRO A 43 16.38 8.75 -0.85
CA PRO A 43 16.86 8.04 -2.04
C PRO A 43 16.31 6.60 -2.18
N SER A 44 15.59 6.09 -1.18
CA SER A 44 15.15 4.67 -1.12
C SER A 44 14.17 4.22 -2.21
N LYS A 45 13.57 5.15 -2.95
CA LYS A 45 12.51 4.96 -3.97
C LYS A 45 11.27 4.22 -3.46
N ARG A 46 11.08 4.11 -2.13
CA ARG A 46 9.86 3.52 -1.56
C ARG A 46 8.65 4.41 -1.86
N LYS A 47 7.51 3.79 -2.12
CA LYS A 47 6.25 4.50 -2.38
C LYS A 47 5.34 4.39 -1.17
N GLU A 48 4.82 5.51 -0.71
CA GLU A 48 3.68 5.53 0.21
C GLU A 48 2.41 5.38 -0.62
N VAL A 49 1.63 4.35 -0.35
CA VAL A 49 0.40 4.00 -1.08
C VAL A 49 -0.76 3.94 -0.10
N ALA A 50 -1.86 4.59 -0.46
CA ALA A 50 -3.13 4.50 0.27
C ALA A 50 -4.09 3.53 -0.43
N SER A 51 -4.59 2.57 0.33
CA SER A 51 -5.59 1.57 -0.05
C SER A 51 -6.90 1.83 0.68
N TYR A 52 -8.03 1.59 0.01
CA TYR A 52 -9.36 1.90 0.52
C TYR A 52 -10.16 0.61 0.70
N VAL A 53 -10.37 0.21 1.95
CA VAL A 53 -10.95 -1.09 2.30
C VAL A 53 -12.25 -0.90 3.06
N TYR A 54 -13.28 -1.66 2.67
CA TYR A 54 -14.57 -1.75 3.35
C TYR A 54 -14.69 -3.10 4.07
N VAL A 55 -15.04 -3.07 5.35
CA VAL A 55 -15.26 -4.24 6.20
C VAL A 55 -16.75 -4.40 6.44
N LYS A 56 -17.38 -5.33 5.74
CA LYS A 56 -18.85 -5.51 5.75
C LYS A 56 -19.41 -5.93 7.12
N ALA A 57 -18.65 -6.71 7.89
CA ALA A 57 -19.12 -7.21 9.19
C ALA A 57 -19.37 -6.07 10.19
N ASP A 58 -18.54 -5.03 10.13
CA ASP A 58 -18.59 -3.88 11.03
C ASP A 58 -19.19 -2.63 10.34
N ASP A 59 -19.47 -2.71 9.04
CA ASP A 59 -19.86 -1.60 8.17
C ASP A 59 -18.86 -0.43 8.19
N LEU A 60 -17.56 -0.71 8.23
CA LEU A 60 -16.51 0.30 8.38
C LEU A 60 -15.67 0.47 7.11
N TYR A 61 -15.40 1.74 6.77
CA TYR A 61 -14.46 2.17 5.75
C TYR A 61 -13.11 2.56 6.37
N TYR A 62 -12.04 1.99 5.82
CA TYR A 62 -10.66 2.26 6.20
C TYR A 62 -9.87 2.83 5.03
N THR A 63 -9.00 3.79 5.33
CA THR A 63 -7.82 4.08 4.50
C THR A 63 -6.60 3.48 5.18
N VAL A 64 -5.94 2.56 4.51
CA VAL A 64 -4.72 1.88 4.98
C VAL A 64 -3.54 2.39 4.18
N TYR A 65 -2.46 2.75 4.86
CA TYR A 65 -1.25 3.29 4.24
C TYR A 65 -0.12 2.27 4.35
N ALA A 66 0.55 2.01 3.23
CA ALA A 66 1.69 1.11 3.15
C ALA A 66 2.90 1.78 2.51
N LEU A 67 4.10 1.37 2.94
CA LEU A 67 5.33 1.62 2.21
C LEU A 67 5.63 0.42 1.31
N VAL A 68 5.74 0.66 0.01
CA VAL A 68 6.09 -0.35 -0.99
C VAL A 68 7.54 -0.16 -1.41
N ASN A 69 8.34 -1.22 -1.32
CA ASN A 69 9.76 -1.20 -1.72
C ASN A 69 9.96 -1.52 -3.22
N SER A 70 11.22 -1.57 -3.67
CA SER A 70 11.55 -1.86 -5.08
C SER A 70 11.22 -3.29 -5.50
N GLN A 71 11.02 -4.21 -4.56
CA GLN A 71 10.56 -5.58 -4.80
C GLN A 71 9.02 -5.72 -4.75
N CYS A 72 8.28 -4.60 -4.75
CA CYS A 72 6.83 -4.58 -4.60
C CYS A 72 6.30 -5.22 -3.30
N ASN A 73 7.13 -5.29 -2.25
CA ASN A 73 6.67 -5.70 -0.93
C ASN A 73 6.07 -4.52 -0.19
N ALA A 74 4.82 -4.67 0.26
CA ALA A 74 4.10 -3.66 1.04
C ALA A 74 4.25 -3.91 2.54
N ALA A 75 4.63 -2.86 3.28
CA ALA A 75 4.63 -2.84 4.74
C ALA A 75 3.61 -1.81 5.24
N ILE A 76 2.62 -2.25 6.00
CA ILE A 76 1.61 -1.35 6.59
C ILE A 76 2.28 -0.42 7.59
N ILE A 77 1.99 0.88 7.49
CA ILE A 77 2.51 1.90 8.41
C ILE A 77 1.44 2.49 9.32
N LYS A 78 0.22 2.69 8.83
CA LYS A 78 -0.90 3.25 9.60
C LYS A 78 -2.24 2.99 8.89
N ARG A 79 -3.34 3.21 9.60
CA ARG A 79 -4.70 3.26 9.04
C ARG A 79 -5.55 4.32 9.73
N THR A 80 -6.65 4.72 9.10
CA THR A 80 -7.67 5.55 9.75
C THR A 80 -8.42 4.76 10.83
N TYR A 81 -9.09 5.47 11.73
CA TYR A 81 -10.23 4.92 12.45
C TYR A 81 -11.33 4.61 11.44
N GLY A 82 -11.98 3.45 11.57
CA GLY A 82 -13.09 3.07 10.69
C GLY A 82 -14.20 4.12 10.76
N LYS A 83 -14.82 4.44 9.63
CA LYS A 83 -15.99 5.33 9.56
C LYS A 83 -17.10 4.65 8.78
N HIS A 84 -18.34 4.98 9.10
CA HIS A 84 -19.51 4.66 8.29
C HIS A 84 -19.68 5.72 7.19
#